data_AF-A0A2D4LV54-F1
#
_entry.id   AF-A0A2D4LV54-F1
#
_cell.length_a   1.000
_cell.length_b   1.000
_cell.length_c   1.000
_cell.angle_alpha   90.00
_cell.angle_beta   90.00
_cell.angle_gamma   90.00
#
_symmetry.space_group_name_H-M   'P 1'
#
loop_
_entity.id
_entity.type
_entity.pdbx_description
1 polymer ?
#
loop_
_entity_poly.entity_id
_entity_poly.type
_entity_poly.pdbx_seq_one_letter_code
_entity_poly.pdbx_strand_id
1 'polypeptide(L)'
;KNVCIVHCFDGRAAFAAVVCSLLCFCRLFTTAEAAVYMFSMKRCPPGIWPSHKRYIEYMCDMMADEPIIPHSKPILIKSIIMTPVPLFSKQRNGCRPFCEVYVGDERITTTSQEYDKMK
;
A
#
# COMPACT_ATOMS: atom_id res chain seq x y z
N LYS A 1 0.31 33.06 10.12
CA LYS A 1 0.84 31.73 10.50
C LYS A 1 -0.05 30.69 9.86
N ASN A 2 0.51 29.77 9.08
CA ASN A 2 -0.27 28.77 8.33
C ASN A 2 -0.21 27.42 9.05
N VAL A 3 -1.34 26.71 9.11
CA VAL A 3 -1.46 25.40 9.76
C VAL A 3 -2.19 24.46 8.81
N CYS A 4 -1.77 23.20 8.76
CA CYS A 4 -2.46 22.14 8.03
C CYS A 4 -3.20 21.23 9.02
N ILE A 5 -4.47 20.94 8.74
CA ILE A 5 -5.28 20.00 9.50
C ILE A 5 -5.56 18.80 8.60
N VAL A 6 -5.04 17.64 8.98
CA VAL A 6 -5.27 16.37 8.27
C VAL A 6 -6.25 15.54 9.10
N HIS A 7 -7.24 14.94 8.44
CA HIS A 7 -8.26 14.10 9.08
C HIS A 7 -8.57 12.90 8.20
N CYS A 8 -8.77 11.74 8.83
CA CYS A 8 -9.41 10.57 8.23
C CYS A 8 -10.35 9.94 9.27
N PHE A 9 -11.20 9.01 8.82
CA PHE A 9 -12.28 8.44 9.63
C PHE A 9 -11.86 7.98 11.04
N ASP A 10 -10.72 7.29 11.16
CA ASP A 10 -10.20 6.76 12.44
C ASP A 10 -8.89 7.42 12.91
N GLY A 11 -8.31 8.32 12.10
CA GLY A 11 -7.03 8.96 12.38
C GLY A 11 -5.81 8.03 12.43
N ARG A 12 -5.87 6.83 11.84
CA ARG A 12 -4.80 5.81 11.93
C ARG A 12 -3.97 5.67 10.65
N ALA A 13 -4.10 4.55 9.94
CA ALA A 13 -3.15 4.14 8.89
C ALA A 13 -3.10 5.13 7.72
N ALA A 14 -4.25 5.57 7.21
CA ALA A 14 -4.31 6.54 6.10
C ALA A 14 -3.75 7.90 6.50
N PHE A 15 -4.12 8.40 7.69
CA PHE A 15 -3.57 9.64 8.24
C PHE A 15 -2.05 9.55 8.41
N ALA A 16 -1.54 8.44 8.96
CA ALA A 16 -0.11 8.21 9.12
C ALA A 16 0.62 8.16 7.78
N ALA A 17 0.06 7.49 6.77
CA ALA A 17 0.66 7.42 5.45
C ALA A 17 0.84 8.82 4.83
N VAL A 18 -0.17 9.69 4.92
CA VAL A 18 -0.11 11.07 4.41
C VAL A 18 0.89 11.91 5.20
N VAL A 19 0.83 11.87 6.54
CA VAL A 19 1.73 12.66 7.38
C VAL A 19 3.18 12.22 7.21
N CYS A 20 3.48 10.92 7.25
CA CYS A 20 4.84 10.42 7.04
C CYS A 20 5.36 10.79 5.65
N SER A 21 4.54 10.63 4.61
CA SER A 21 4.88 11.07 3.24
C SER A 21 5.20 12.55 3.17
N LEU A 22 4.44 13.40 3.88
CA LEU A 22 4.72 14.84 3.98
C LEU A 22 6.05 15.12 4.69
N LEU A 23 6.36 14.41 5.78
CA LEU A 23 7.63 14.59 6.48
C LEU A 23 8.83 14.18 5.60
N CYS A 24 8.69 13.12 4.81
CA CYS A 24 9.67 12.71 3.81
C CYS A 24 9.78 13.72 2.67
N PHE A 25 8.65 14.24 2.19
CA PHE A 25 8.61 15.33 1.20
C PHE A 25 9.32 16.60 1.69
N CYS A 26 9.14 16.96 2.95
CA CYS A 26 9.85 18.07 3.58
C CYS A 26 11.32 17.74 3.93
N ARG A 27 11.83 16.57 3.54
CA ARG A 27 13.18 16.07 3.83
C ARG A 27 13.54 16.02 5.32
N LEU A 28 12.54 15.93 6.20
CA LEU A 28 12.77 15.74 7.63
C LEU A 28 13.27 14.32 7.93
N PHE A 29 12.81 13.35 7.14
CA PHE A 29 13.26 11.97 7.19
C PHE A 29 13.54 11.46 5.77
N THR A 30 14.59 10.66 5.64
CA THR A 30 14.99 10.03 4.37
C THR A 30 14.52 8.58 4.25
N THR A 31 13.98 7.99 5.31
CA THR A 31 13.46 6.62 5.33
C THR A 31 12.04 6.57 5.88
N ALA A 32 11.23 5.65 5.35
CA ALA A 32 9.86 5.45 5.78
C ALA A 32 9.81 4.99 7.24
N GLU A 33 10.76 4.16 7.67
CA GLU A 33 10.89 3.66 9.03
C GLU A 33 11.08 4.79 10.04
N ALA A 34 11.99 5.75 9.75
CA ALA A 34 12.24 6.88 10.65
C ALA A 34 11.00 7.77 10.77
N ALA A 35 10.31 8.05 9.64
CA ALA A 35 9.09 8.83 9.64
C ALA A 35 7.96 8.15 10.44
N VAL A 36 7.75 6.85 10.22
CA VAL A 36 6.71 6.06 10.91
C VAL A 36 7.04 5.86 12.39
N TYR A 37 8.32 5.69 12.73
CA TYR A 37 8.77 5.62 14.12
C TYR A 37 8.45 6.92 14.87
N MET A 38 8.84 8.06 14.29
CA MET A 38 8.57 9.38 14.86
C MET A 38 7.07 9.69 14.96
N PHE A 39 6.29 9.31 13.95
CA PHE A 39 4.83 9.38 14.02
C PHE A 39 4.29 8.59 15.21
N SER A 40 4.76 7.35 15.37
CA SER A 40 4.31 6.44 16.44
C SER A 40 4.64 6.99 17.83
N MET A 41 5.81 7.63 17.98
CA MET A 41 6.21 8.29 19.22
C MET A 41 5.35 9.52 19.56
N LYS A 42 4.87 10.26 18.56
CA LYS A 42 4.05 11.47 18.75
C LYS A 42 2.56 11.19 18.90
N ARG A 43 2.08 10.06 18.38
CA ARG A 43 0.69 9.64 18.47
C ARG A 43 0.59 8.24 19.07
N CYS A 44 0.35 7.25 18.23
CA CYS A 44 0.26 5.84 18.59
C CYS A 44 0.69 5.02 17.37
N PRO A 45 1.05 3.73 17.55
CA PRO A 45 1.37 2.85 16.44
C PRO A 45 0.22 2.82 15.42
N PRO A 46 0.44 3.28 14.17
CA PRO A 46 -0.65 3.55 13.23
C PRO A 46 -1.26 2.31 12.59
N GLY A 47 -0.64 1.13 12.77
CA GLY A 47 -1.08 -0.10 12.09
C GLY A 47 -1.02 0.04 10.56
N ILE A 48 0.06 0.65 10.02
CA ILE A 48 0.20 0.79 8.58
C ILE A 48 0.35 -0.57 7.90
N TRP A 49 -0.22 -0.65 6.71
CA TRP A 49 -0.16 -1.84 5.87
C TRP A 49 1.14 -1.82 5.05
N PRO A 50 1.63 -2.97 4.58
CA PRO A 50 2.80 -3.00 3.69
C PRO A 50 2.66 -2.10 2.46
N SER A 51 1.45 -1.95 1.91
CA SER A 51 1.16 -1.01 0.83
C SER A 51 1.38 0.45 1.22
N HIS A 52 0.90 0.87 2.40
CA HIS A 52 1.13 2.23 2.90
C HIS A 52 2.63 2.53 3.07
N LYS A 53 3.40 1.59 3.66
CA LYS A 53 4.85 1.74 3.81
C LYS A 53 5.53 1.95 2.45
N ARG A 54 5.18 1.12 1.46
CA ARG A 54 5.72 1.21 0.10
C ARG A 54 5.48 2.58 -0.54
N TYR A 55 4.31 3.18 -0.33
CA TYR A 55 4.02 4.52 -0.86
C TYR A 55 4.83 5.62 -0.15
N ILE A 56 5.12 5.48 1.14
CA ILE A 56 6.04 6.38 1.84
C ILE A 56 7.47 6.21 1.28
N GLU A 57 7.90 4.98 1.02
CA GLU A 57 9.20 4.68 0.40
C GLU A 57 9.31 5.32 -0.99
N TYR A 58 8.27 5.27 -1.82
CA TYR A 58 8.24 5.99 -3.10
C TYR A 58 8.46 7.50 -2.94
N MET A 59 7.91 8.09 -1.88
CA MET A 59 8.17 9.50 -1.57
C MET A 59 9.62 9.73 -1.15
N CYS A 60 10.21 8.83 -0.35
CA CYS A 60 11.64 8.91 -0.02
C CYS A 60 12.52 8.84 -1.28
N ASP A 61 12.25 7.89 -2.17
CA ASP A 61 12.98 7.65 -3.41
C ASP A 61 12.91 8.86 -4.36
N MET A 62 11.74 9.48 -4.49
CA MET A 62 11.57 10.70 -5.30
C MET A 62 12.24 11.94 -4.69
N MET A 63 12.49 11.94 -3.38
CA MET A 63 13.00 13.11 -2.65
C MET A 63 14.47 12.99 -2.23
N ALA A 64 15.09 11.85 -2.49
CA ALA A 64 16.50 11.57 -2.27
C ALA A 64 17.43 12.57 -2.98
N ASP A 65 18.70 12.60 -2.60
CA ASP A 65 19.70 13.48 -3.22
C ASP A 65 19.87 13.18 -4.72
N GLU A 66 19.82 11.90 -5.08
CA GLU A 66 19.63 11.43 -6.45
C GLU A 66 18.19 10.91 -6.60
N PRO A 67 17.27 11.71 -7.12
CA PRO A 67 15.85 11.38 -7.13
C PRO A 67 15.50 10.34 -8.20
N ILE A 68 14.70 9.34 -7.82
CA ILE A 68 14.13 8.37 -8.76
C ILE A 68 12.88 8.99 -9.41
N ILE A 69 12.88 9.11 -10.74
CA ILE A 69 11.74 9.62 -11.51
C ILE A 69 10.95 8.43 -12.09
N PRO A 70 9.68 8.21 -11.68
CA PRO A 70 8.86 7.15 -12.23
C PRO A 70 8.61 7.32 -13.73
N HIS A 71 8.68 6.24 -14.50
CA HIS A 71 8.32 6.24 -15.92
C HIS A 71 6.81 6.04 -16.11
N SER A 72 6.29 6.40 -17.29
CA SER A 72 4.90 6.18 -17.69
C SER A 72 4.68 5.01 -18.68
N LYS A 73 5.69 4.15 -18.88
CA LYS A 73 5.56 2.99 -19.77
C LYS A 73 4.50 2.00 -19.25
N PRO A 74 3.59 1.50 -20.10
CA PRO A 74 2.56 0.55 -19.69
C PRO A 74 3.18 -0.79 -19.28
N ILE A 75 2.56 -1.46 -18.31
CA ILE A 75 2.98 -2.76 -17.79
C ILE A 75 1.93 -3.81 -18.14
N LEU A 76 2.35 -4.89 -18.80
CA LEU A 76 1.52 -6.05 -19.05
C LEU A 76 1.71 -7.09 -17.95
N ILE A 77 0.66 -7.29 -17.13
CA ILE A 77 0.63 -8.38 -16.14
C ILE A 77 0.21 -9.66 -16.87
N LYS A 78 1.16 -10.58 -17.08
CA LYS A 78 0.92 -11.83 -17.82
C LYS A 78 0.26 -12.92 -16.98
N SER A 79 0.68 -13.08 -15.73
CA SER A 79 0.16 -14.09 -14.82
C SER A 79 0.44 -13.71 -13.36
N ILE A 80 -0.36 -14.27 -12.45
CA ILE A 80 -0.15 -14.21 -11.01
C ILE A 80 -0.05 -15.64 -10.51
N ILE A 81 1.00 -15.94 -9.76
CA ILE A 81 1.26 -17.27 -9.21
C ILE A 81 1.29 -17.14 -7.69
N MET A 82 0.46 -17.92 -7.00
CA MET A 82 0.38 -17.95 -5.54
C MET A 82 0.94 -19.27 -5.01
N THR A 83 1.97 -19.20 -4.18
CA THR A 83 2.63 -20.37 -3.59
C THR A 83 3.11 -20.08 -2.16
N PRO A 84 2.94 -20.99 -1.19
CA PRO A 84 2.18 -22.25 -1.29
C PRO A 84 0.67 -22.00 -1.37
N VAL A 85 -0.12 -23.05 -1.66
CA VAL A 85 -1.59 -22.96 -1.71
C VAL A 85 -2.12 -22.59 -0.32
N PRO A 86 -2.83 -21.45 -0.16
CA PRO A 86 -3.40 -21.06 1.12
C PRO A 86 -4.59 -21.93 1.53
N LEU A 87 -4.83 -22.04 2.84
CA LEU A 87 -5.78 -22.99 3.45
C LEU A 87 -7.06 -22.29 3.94
N PHE A 88 -7.82 -21.71 3.01
CA PHE A 88 -9.05 -20.95 3.29
C PHE A 88 -10.36 -21.76 3.24
N SER A 89 -10.31 -23.02 2.80
CA SER A 89 -11.47 -23.91 2.81
C SER A 89 -11.93 -24.21 4.25
N LYS A 90 -13.18 -24.63 4.42
CA LYS A 90 -13.69 -25.08 5.74
C LYS A 90 -12.85 -26.20 6.35
N GLN A 91 -12.32 -27.08 5.49
CA GLN A 91 -11.43 -28.20 5.88
C GLN A 91 -9.97 -27.77 6.06
N ARG A 92 -9.63 -26.48 5.83
CA ARG A 92 -8.28 -25.91 5.94
C ARG A 92 -7.25 -26.70 5.12
N ASN A 93 -7.62 -27.13 3.93
CA ASN A 93 -6.79 -27.95 3.04
C ASN A 93 -6.56 -27.32 1.65
N GLY A 94 -7.08 -26.12 1.41
CA GLY A 94 -6.89 -25.41 0.14
C GLY A 94 -7.74 -24.16 0.04
N CYS A 95 -7.88 -23.61 -1.16
CA CYS A 95 -8.71 -22.44 -1.45
C CYS A 95 -9.27 -22.51 -2.87
N ARG A 96 -10.28 -21.69 -3.16
CA ARG A 96 -10.85 -21.48 -4.50
C ARG A 96 -10.68 -20.01 -4.88
N PRO A 97 -9.48 -19.59 -5.31
CA PRO A 97 -9.16 -18.18 -5.45
C PRO A 97 -9.68 -17.64 -6.77
N PHE A 98 -10.01 -16.35 -6.76
CA PHE A 98 -10.07 -15.52 -7.96
C PHE A 98 -9.25 -14.25 -7.69
N CYS A 99 -8.87 -13.56 -8.75
CA CYS A 99 -8.12 -12.32 -8.67
C CYS A 99 -8.86 -11.20 -9.39
N GLU A 100 -8.76 -10.00 -8.85
CA GLU A 100 -9.23 -8.77 -9.47
C GLU A 100 -8.09 -7.77 -9.52
N VAL A 101 -8.03 -7.00 -10.60
CA VAL A 101 -7.04 -5.94 -10.78
C VAL A 101 -7.77 -4.61 -10.85
N TYR A 102 -7.32 -3.68 -10.02
CA TYR A 102 -7.84 -2.32 -9.93
C TYR A 102 -6.76 -1.31 -10.29
N VAL A 103 -7.18 -0.21 -10.91
CA VAL A 103 -6.35 1.00 -11.12
C VAL A 103 -7.10 2.15 -10.47
N GLY A 104 -6.52 2.71 -9.41
CA GLY A 104 -7.29 3.56 -8.49
C GLY A 104 -8.48 2.78 -7.94
N ASP A 105 -9.67 3.35 -8.07
CA ASP A 105 -10.92 2.73 -7.61
C ASP A 105 -11.67 1.97 -8.74
N GLU A 106 -11.12 1.91 -9.95
CA GLU A 106 -11.73 1.24 -11.10
C GLU A 106 -11.25 -0.21 -11.25
N ARG A 107 -12.18 -1.16 -11.31
CA ARG A 107 -11.87 -2.57 -11.60
C ARG A 107 -11.63 -2.77 -13.09
N ILE A 108 -10.40 -3.11 -13.47
CA ILE A 108 -10.00 -3.30 -14.87
C ILE A 108 -10.26 -4.75 -15.34
N THR A 109 -10.04 -5.74 -14.48
CA THR A 109 -10.28 -7.15 -14.83
C THR A 109 -10.58 -8.01 -13.59
N THR A 110 -11.24 -9.15 -13.82
CA THR A 110 -11.55 -10.16 -12.81
C THR A 110 -11.46 -11.56 -13.41
N THR A 111 -10.94 -12.51 -12.63
CA THR A 111 -11.00 -13.94 -12.96
C THR A 111 -12.17 -14.65 -12.26
N SER A 112 -13.03 -13.89 -11.59
CA SER A 112 -14.19 -14.44 -10.87
C SER A 112 -15.16 -15.08 -11.87
N GLN A 113 -15.65 -16.26 -11.51
CA GLN A 113 -16.63 -17.02 -12.28
C GLN A 113 -17.70 -17.53 -11.32
N GLU A 114 -18.75 -18.13 -11.88
CA GLU A 114 -19.70 -18.90 -11.08
C GLU A 114 -18.94 -19.93 -10.22
N TYR A 115 -19.39 -20.10 -8.98
CA TYR A 115 -18.67 -20.84 -7.96
C TYR A 115 -18.27 -22.26 -8.40
N ASP A 116 -19.16 -22.94 -9.14
CA ASP A 116 -18.95 -24.30 -9.62
C ASP A 116 -17.90 -24.38 -10.75
N LYS A 117 -17.64 -23.28 -11.45
CA LYS A 117 -16.63 -23.16 -12.52
C LYS A 117 -15.25 -22.76 -12.01
N MET A 118 -15.17 -22.18 -10.82
CA MET A 118 -13.89 -21.85 -10.19
C MET A 118 -13.16 -23.12 -9.75
N LYS A 119 -11.83 -23.15 -9.82
CA LYS A 119 -11.01 -24.29 -9.37
C LYS A 119 -10.63 -24.13 -7.92
#